data_AF-A0A2N2SQA4-F1
#
_entry.id   AF-A0A2N2SQA4-F1
#
_cell.length_a   1.000
_cell.length_b   1.000
_cell.length_c   1.000
_cell.angle_alpha   90.00
_cell.angle_beta   90.00
_cell.angle_gamma   90.00
#
_symmetry.space_group_name_H-M   'P 1'
#
loop_
_entity.id
_entity.type
_entity.pdbx_description
1 polymer ?
#
loop_
_entity_poly.entity_id
_entity_poly.type
_entity_poly.pdbx_seq_one_letter_code
_entity_poly.pdbx_strand_id
1 'polypeptide(L)' 'MLQAIGIIKDEHQSMGAVLKGLQAHLEAVREGRDKPDFPLFHAMFDYIETIPDRVHHPKEDEYLFRLLRM' A
#
# COMPACT_ATOMS: atom_id res chain seq x y z
N MET A 1 15.60 -8.10 -15.15
CA MET A 1 14.77 -6.89 -15.31
C MET A 1 13.27 -7.17 -15.20
N LEU A 2 12.68 -8.09 -15.98
CA LEU A 2 11.24 -8.38 -15.92
C LEU A 2 10.75 -8.75 -14.51
N GLN A 3 11.51 -9.55 -13.75
CA GLN A 3 11.16 -9.88 -12.36
C GLN A 3 11.17 -8.67 -11.43
N ALA A 4 12.11 -7.73 -11.57
CA ALA A 4 12.21 -6.56 -10.69
C ALA A 4 11.00 -5.62 -10.86
N ILE A 5 10.60 -5.37 -12.11
CA ILE A 5 9.39 -4.58 -12.40
C ILE A 5 8.13 -5.33 -11.95
N GLY A 6 8.10 -6.67 -12.04
CA GLY A 6 7.02 -7.49 -11.49
C GLY A 6 6.87 -7.27 -9.99
N ILE A 7 7.96 -7.39 -9.23
CA ILE A 7 7.97 -7.17 -7.76
C ILE A 7 7.41 -5.79 -7.41
N ILE A 8 7.91 -4.73 -8.05
CA ILE A 8 7.43 -3.35 -7.82
C ILE A 8 5.93 -3.24 -8.09
N LYS A 9 5.43 -3.83 -9.19
CA LYS A 9 3.99 -3.82 -9.51
C LYS A 9 3.17 -4.61 -8.49
N ASP A 10 3.65 -5.76 -8.03
CA ASP A 10 2.96 -6.58 -7.04
C ASP A 10 2.88 -5.88 -5.68
N GLU A 11 3.94 -5.15 -5.30
CA GLU A 11 3.96 -4.27 -4.12
C GLU A 11 2.92 -3.15 -4.26
N HIS A 12 2.87 -2.45 -5.40
CA HIS A 12 1.83 -1.44 -5.71
C HIS A 12 0.42 -2.02 -5.63
N GLN A 13 0.19 -3.20 -6.19
CA GLN A 13 -1.10 -3.88 -6.14
C GLN A 13 -1.51 -4.20 -4.70
N SER A 14 -0.57 -4.67 -3.88
CA SER A 14 -0.82 -5.00 -2.48
C SER A 14 -1.17 -3.75 -1.66
N MET A 15 -0.42 -2.65 -1.83
CA MET A 15 -0.73 -1.36 -1.20
C MET A 15 -2.10 -0.83 -1.64
N GLY A 16 -2.41 -0.92 -2.93
CA GLY A 16 -3.71 -0.55 -3.47
C GLY A 16 -4.86 -1.41 -2.91
N ALA A 17 -4.63 -2.70 -2.66
CA ALA A 17 -5.62 -3.58 -2.06
C ALA A 17 -5.93 -3.20 -0.60
N VAL A 18 -4.92 -2.84 0.20
CA VAL A 18 -5.10 -2.36 1.58
C VAL A 18 -5.93 -1.08 1.60
N LEU A 19 -5.60 -0.10 0.75
CA LEU A 19 -6.36 1.14 0.63
C LEU A 19 -7.82 0.91 0.22
N LYS A 20 -8.06 0.00 -0.73
CA LYS A 20 -9.44 -0.39 -1.13
C LYS A 20 -10.18 -1.04 0.03
N GLY A 21 -9.52 -1.90 0.80
CA GLY A 21 -10.10 -2.52 2.00
C GLY A 21 -10.50 -1.49 3.05
N LEU A 22 -9.61 -0.52 3.32
CA LEU A 22 -9.89 0.59 4.23
C LEU A 22 -11.12 1.39 3.78
N GLN A 23 -11.18 1.77 2.49
CA GLN A 23 -12.32 2.51 1.94
C GLN A 23 -13.63 1.72 2.04
N ALA A 24 -13.60 0.41 1.73
CA ALA A 24 -14.77 -0.45 1.82
C ALA A 24 -15.29 -0.58 3.26
N HIS A 25 -14.38 -0.71 4.24
CA HIS A 25 -14.77 -0.77 5.66
C HIS A 25 -15.35 0.56 6.14
N LEU A 26 -14.74 1.69 5.76
CA LEU A 26 -15.27 3.03 6.09
C LEU A 26 -16.67 3.25 5.52
N GLU A 27 -16.92 2.79 4.29
CA GLU A 27 -18.25 2.87 3.68
C GLU A 27 -19.28 1.99 4.42
N ALA A 28 -18.92 0.75 4.75
CA ALA A 28 -19.80 -0.14 5.51
C ALA A 28 -20.16 0.42 6.89
N VAL A 29 -19.19 1.07 7.56
CA VAL A 29 -19.42 1.80 8.82
C VAL A 29 -20.36 2.98 8.61
N ARG A 30 -20.15 3.78 7.56
CA ARG A 30 -21.01 4.94 7.24
C ARG A 30 -22.45 4.54 6.98
N GLU A 31 -22.66 3.39 6.33
CA GLU A 31 -23.97 2.82 6.05
C GLU A 31 -24.60 2.08 7.24
N GLY A 32 -23.88 1.97 8.37
CA GLY A 32 -24.35 1.29 9.58
C GLY A 32 -24.36 -0.24 9.46
N ARG A 33 -23.70 -0.80 8.44
CA ARG A 33 -23.57 -2.26 8.26
C ARG A 33 -22.53 -2.87 9.19
N ASP A 34 -21.46 -2.13 9.47
CA ASP A 34 -20.36 -2.56 10.33
C ASP A 34 -20.07 -1.53 11.44
N LYS A 35 -19.33 -1.97 12.46
CA LYS A 35 -18.74 -1.08 13.47
C LYS A 35 -17.32 -0.67 13.06
N PRO A 36 -16.84 0.53 13.46
CA PRO A 36 -15.45 0.88 13.27
C PRO A 36 -14.53 -0.14 13.95
N ASP A 37 -13.57 -0.69 13.20
CA ASP A 37 -12.53 -1.56 13.72
C ASP A 37 -11.22 -0.76 13.80
N PHE A 38 -11.03 -0.07 14.94
CA PHE A 38 -9.87 0.79 15.14
C PHE A 38 -8.53 0.03 15.13
N PRO A 39 -8.41 -1.18 15.74
CA PRO A 39 -7.22 -2.01 15.55
C PRO A 39 -6.90 -2.30 14.09
N LEU A 40 -7.90 -2.66 13.28
CA LEU A 40 -7.72 -2.89 11.85
C LEU A 40 -7.26 -1.63 11.13
N PHE A 41 -7.88 -0.48 11.41
CA PHE A 41 -7.46 0.79 10.82
C PHE A 41 -6.01 1.13 11.15
N HIS A 42 -5.62 0.98 12.42
CA HIS A 42 -4.24 1.24 12.83
C HIS A 42 -3.26 0.35 12.08
N ALA A 43 -3.54 -0.95 11.97
CA ALA A 43 -2.70 -1.87 11.19
C ALA A 43 -2.62 -1.50 9.70
N MET A 44 -3.72 -1.05 9.10
CA MET A 44 -3.73 -0.58 7.71
C MET A 44 -2.90 0.69 7.52
N PHE A 45 -3.01 1.66 8.44
CA PHE A 45 -2.20 2.87 8.40
C PHE A 45 -0.71 2.57 8.62
N ASP A 46 -0.38 1.75 9.62
CA ASP A 46 1.00 1.33 9.88
C ASP A 46 1.61 0.62 8.65
N TYR A 47 0.83 -0.21 7.96
CA TYR A 47 1.24 -0.85 6.71
C TYR A 47 1.52 0.17 5.61
N ILE A 48 0.61 1.13 5.40
CA ILE A 48 0.73 2.16 4.36
C ILE A 48 1.84 3.17 4.67
N GLU A 49 2.19 3.41 5.93
CA GLU A 49 3.34 4.25 6.28
C GLU A 49 4.66 3.48 6.16
N THR A 50 4.66 2.21 6.56
CA THR A 50 5.91 1.43 6.66
C THR A 50 6.36 0.84 5.32
N ILE A 51 5.45 0.23 4.56
CA ILE A 51 5.83 -0.56 3.39
C ILE A 51 6.29 0.31 2.21
N PRO A 52 5.61 1.42 1.84
CA PRO A 52 6.15 2.34 0.86
C PRO A 52 7.55 2.81 1.23
N ASP A 53 7.72 3.39 2.41
CA ASP A 53 8.95 4.12 2.74
C ASP A 53 10.14 3.22 3.08
N ARG A 54 9.92 2.12 3.81
CA ARG A 54 11.04 1.27 4.27
C ARG A 54 11.37 0.14 3.32
N VAL A 55 10.46 -0.22 2.43
CA VAL A 55 10.61 -1.41 1.59
C VAL A 55 10.53 -1.06 0.11
N HIS A 56 9.50 -0.34 -0.32
CA HIS A 56 9.21 -0.14 -1.74
C HIS A 56 10.02 1.02 -2.37
N HIS A 57 9.85 2.24 -1.86
CA HIS A 57 10.52 3.46 -2.35
C HIS A 57 12.05 3.31 -2.46
N PRO A 58 12.77 2.65 -1.52
CA PRO A 58 14.21 2.44 -1.70
C PRO A 58 14.57 1.68 -2.99
N LYS A 59 13.72 0.74 -3.44
CA LYS A 59 13.94 0.05 -4.71
C LYS A 59 13.76 0.98 -5.91
N GLU A 60 12.76 1.87 -5.82
CA GLU A 60 12.49 2.83 -6.87
C GLU A 60 13.58 3.90 -6.92
N ASP A 61 13.85 4.59 -5.82
CA ASP A 61 14.75 5.73 -5.74
C ASP A 61 16.22 5.36 -5.96
N GLU A 62 16.72 4.32 -5.25
CA GLU A 62 18.15 3.99 -5.29
C GLU A 62 18.56 3.31 -6.59
N TYR A 63 17.63 2.59 -7.23
CA TYR A 63 17.93 1.73 -8.38
C TYR A 63 17.12 2.11 -9.62
N LEU A 64 15.78 2.06 -9.58
CA LEU A 64 14.97 2.19 -10.79
C LEU A 64 15.00 3.61 -11.36
N PHE A 65 14.60 4.61 -10.61
CA PHE A 65 14.51 6.01 -11.05
C PHE A 65 15.88 6.56 -11.40
N ARG A 66 16.90 6.20 -10.63
CA ARG A 66 18.30 6.48 -10.99
C ARG A 66 18.67 5.98 -12.39
N LEU A 67 18.29 4.75 -12.76
CA LEU A 67 18.56 4.19 -14.09
C LEU A 67 17.68 4.83 -15.19
N LEU A 68 16.46 5.21 -14.85
CA LEU A 68 15.53 5.91 -15.74
C LEU A 68 15.86 7.41 -15.91
N ARG A 69 16.73 7.95 -15.03
CA ARG A 69 17.03 9.39 -14.91
C ARG A 69 15.77 10.22 -14.62
N MET A 70 14.94 9.68 -13.73
CA MET A 70 13.75 10.33 -13.19
C MET A 70 13.97 10.66 -11.72
#